data_AF-A0A838UT09-F1
#
_entry.id   AF-A0A838UT09-F1
#
_cell.length_a   1.000
_cell.length_b   1.000
_cell.length_c   1.000
_cell.angle_alpha   90.00
_cell.angle_beta   90.00
_cell.angle_gamma   90.00
#
_symmetry.space_group_name_H-M   'P 1'
#
loop_
_entity.id
_entity.type
_entity.pdbx_description
1 polymer ?
#
loop_
_entity_poly.entity_id
_entity_poly.type
_entity_poly.pdbx_seq_one_letter_code
_entity_poly.pdbx_strand_id
1 'polypeptide(L)'
;FYGQWLSEDIPALLSGKTPPSVLETAVTTNPVHVLDLAFLLPALIITAVLLWRGRPLGALLAVPLLIFSMLISMGILAIFLVSGSKGLPTSLAVEIFIAGISVASLVLSIVTLRDVTELNGANT
;
A
#
# COMPACT_ATOMS: atom_id res chain seq x y z
N PHE A 1 -9.73 0.54 -4.98
CA PHE A 1 -8.32 1.01 -5.06
C PHE A 1 -7.68 0.37 -6.28
N TYR A 2 -6.74 -0.60 -6.23
CA TYR A 2 -5.96 -1.13 -7.38
C TYR A 2 -6.69 -1.34 -8.72
N GLY A 3 -7.96 -1.75 -8.73
CA GLY A 3 -8.76 -1.86 -9.96
C GLY A 3 -8.90 -0.54 -10.73
N GLN A 4 -8.87 0.61 -10.04
CA GLN A 4 -8.90 1.94 -10.66
C GLN A 4 -7.60 2.25 -11.42
N TRP A 5 -6.44 1.83 -10.90
CA TRP A 5 -5.13 1.98 -11.54
C TRP A 5 -5.12 1.14 -12.82
N LEU A 6 -5.51 -0.14 -12.69
CA LEU A 6 -5.60 -1.05 -13.83
C LEU A 6 -6.63 -0.60 -14.87
N SER A 7 -7.73 0.04 -14.45
CA SER A 7 -8.74 0.58 -15.38
C SER A 7 -8.24 1.75 -16.22
N GLU A 8 -7.18 2.43 -15.76
CA GLU A 8 -6.50 3.46 -16.54
C GLU A 8 -5.37 2.86 -17.38
N ASP A 9 -4.49 2.08 -16.73
CA ASP A 9 -3.24 1.60 -17.32
C ASP A 9 -3.49 0.57 -18.43
N ILE A 10 -4.43 -0.38 -18.23
CA ILE A 10 -4.69 -1.44 -19.23
C ILE A 10 -5.25 -0.85 -20.54
N PRO A 11 -6.30 -0.02 -20.54
CA PRO A 11 -6.79 0.57 -21.79
C PRO A 11 -5.77 1.49 -22.48
N ALA A 12 -4.99 2.25 -21.70
CA ALA A 12 -3.91 3.08 -22.24
C ALA A 12 -2.85 2.23 -22.95
N LEU A 13 -2.42 1.14 -22.32
CA LEU A 13 -1.46 0.20 -22.88
C LEU A 13 -1.98 -0.48 -24.16
N LEU A 14 -3.23 -0.95 -24.15
CA LEU A 14 -3.85 -1.60 -25.30
C LEU A 14 -4.09 -0.66 -26.48
N SER A 15 -4.33 0.62 -26.22
CA SER A 15 -4.55 1.63 -27.25
C SER A 15 -3.28 2.37 -27.69
N GLY A 16 -2.12 2.07 -27.08
CA GLY A 16 -0.86 2.74 -27.35
C GLY A 16 -0.87 4.23 -26.97
N LYS A 17 -1.72 4.63 -26.02
CA LYS A 17 -1.88 6.02 -25.57
C LYS A 17 -1.20 6.24 -24.23
N THR A 18 -0.78 7.47 -23.98
CA THR A 18 -0.30 7.89 -22.67
C THR A 18 -1.47 7.95 -21.67
N PRO A 19 -1.36 7.34 -20.47
CA PRO A 19 -2.39 7.43 -19.44
C PRO A 19 -2.66 8.88 -19.02
N PRO A 20 -3.91 9.27 -18.71
CA PRO A 20 -4.26 10.61 -18.23
C PRO A 20 -3.40 11.08 -17.05
N SER A 21 -3.14 10.22 -16.06
CA SER A 21 -2.35 10.58 -14.87
C SER A 21 -0.90 10.97 -15.18
N VAL A 22 -0.35 10.45 -16.28
CA VAL A 22 0.99 10.78 -16.79
C VAL A 22 0.98 12.14 -17.47
N LEU A 23 -0.09 12.47 -18.19
CA LEU A 23 -0.25 13.78 -18.86
C LEU A 23 -0.43 14.92 -17.85
N GLU A 24 -1.15 14.68 -16.76
CA GLU A 24 -1.42 15.69 -15.72
C GLU A 24 -0.19 16.01 -14.86
N THR A 25 0.71 15.04 -14.67
CA THR A 25 1.86 15.18 -13.77
C THR A 25 3.17 15.49 -14.50
N ALA A 26 3.18 15.43 -15.84
CA ALA A 26 4.37 15.60 -16.68
C ALA A 26 5.55 14.66 -16.32
N VAL A 27 5.26 13.53 -15.68
CA VAL A 27 6.22 12.47 -15.36
C VAL A 27 6.16 11.40 -16.46
N THR A 28 7.22 10.61 -16.64
CA THR A 28 7.24 9.53 -17.65
C THR A 28 6.32 8.34 -17.30
N THR A 29 6.00 8.18 -16.01
CA THR A 29 5.13 7.14 -15.47
C THR A 29 4.52 7.65 -14.17
N ASN A 30 3.35 7.13 -13.80
CA ASN A 30 2.76 7.44 -12.50
C ASN A 30 3.50 6.64 -11.40
N PRO A 31 4.29 7.31 -10.54
CA PRO A 31 5.12 6.61 -9.55
C PRO A 31 4.29 5.87 -8.50
N VAL A 32 3.05 6.33 -8.23
CA VAL A 32 2.14 5.64 -7.30
C VAL A 32 1.69 4.33 -7.92
N HIS A 33 1.34 4.31 -9.22
CA HIS A 33 0.91 3.09 -9.88
C HIS A 33 2.03 2.04 -9.93
N VAL A 34 3.24 2.48 -10.23
CA VAL A 34 4.41 1.60 -10.25
C VAL A 34 4.69 1.04 -8.85
N LEU A 35 4.73 1.89 -7.82
CA LEU A 35 4.97 1.46 -6.45
C LEU A 35 3.92 0.43 -5.99
N ASP A 36 2.65 0.72 -6.25
CA ASP A 36 1.52 -0.10 -5.82
C ASP A 36 1.44 -1.45 -6.54
N LEU A 37 1.50 -1.44 -7.88
CA LEU A 37 1.26 -2.63 -8.70
C LEU A 37 2.51 -3.48 -8.91
N ALA A 38 3.68 -2.87 -9.05
CA ALA A 38 4.91 -3.61 -9.38
C ALA A 38 5.69 -4.06 -8.13
N PHE A 39 5.56 -3.35 -7.01
CA PHE A 39 6.37 -3.60 -5.82
C PHE A 39 5.54 -3.99 -4.60
N LEU A 40 4.66 -3.11 -4.14
CA LEU A 40 3.95 -3.28 -2.88
C LEU A 40 3.00 -4.47 -2.91
N LEU A 41 2.09 -4.53 -3.88
CA LEU A 41 1.12 -5.62 -3.98
C LEU A 41 1.80 -6.98 -4.17
N PRO A 42 2.79 -7.16 -5.08
CA PRO A 42 3.54 -8.41 -5.17
C PRO A 42 4.26 -8.79 -3.88
N ALA A 43 4.92 -7.84 -3.20
CA ALA A 43 5.60 -8.10 -1.94
C ALA A 43 4.63 -8.54 -0.84
N LEU A 44 3.45 -7.92 -0.74
CA LEU A 44 2.39 -8.30 0.20
C LEU A 44 1.87 -9.71 -0.10
N ILE A 45 1.63 -10.05 -1.37
CA ILE A 45 1.17 -11.39 -1.78
C ILE A 45 2.23 -12.44 -1.44
N ILE A 46 3.50 -12.20 -1.80
CA ILE A 46 4.61 -13.13 -1.49
C ILE A 46 4.72 -13.33 0.02
N THR A 47 4.66 -12.26 0.79
CA THR A 47 4.74 -12.31 2.26
C THR A 47 3.57 -13.07 2.87
N ALA A 48 2.34 -12.82 2.41
CA ALA A 48 1.15 -13.56 2.85
C ALA A 48 1.27 -15.06 2.54
N VAL A 49 1.74 -15.42 1.34
CA VAL A 49 1.97 -16.82 0.96
C VAL A 49 3.07 -17.47 1.82
N LEU A 50 4.15 -16.75 2.13
CA LEU A 50 5.21 -17.25 2.99
C LEU A 50 4.73 -17.47 4.43
N LEU A 51 3.90 -16.56 4.96
CA LEU A 51 3.24 -16.70 6.26
C LEU A 51 2.31 -17.92 6.28
N TRP A 52 1.45 -18.09 5.27
CA TRP A 52 0.56 -19.26 5.17
C TRP A 52 1.32 -20.58 5.06
N ARG A 53 2.53 -20.57 4.51
CA ARG A 53 3.40 -21.75 4.42
C ARG A 53 4.28 -21.94 5.67
N GLY A 54 4.10 -21.15 6.72
CA GLY A 54 4.88 -21.22 7.95
C GLY A 54 6.37 -20.95 7.76
N ARG A 55 6.75 -20.19 6.72
CA ARG A 55 8.17 -19.90 6.43
C ARG A 55 8.66 -18.70 7.25
N PRO A 56 9.86 -18.76 7.85
CA PRO A 56 10.39 -17.68 8.71
C PRO A 56 10.56 -16.37 7.96
N LEU A 57 10.84 -16.41 6.64
CA LEU A 57 10.90 -15.23 5.79
C LEU A 57 9.58 -14.47 5.73
N GLY A 58 8.43 -15.14 5.87
CA GLY A 58 7.13 -14.48 5.91
C GLY A 58 7.00 -13.57 7.13
N ALA A 59 7.36 -14.07 8.31
CA ALA A 59 7.36 -13.29 9.55
C ALA A 59 8.38 -12.14 9.50
N LEU A 60 9.57 -12.38 8.92
CA LEU A 60 10.60 -11.36 8.75
C LEU A 60 10.14 -10.19 7.87
N LEU A 61 9.41 -10.47 6.79
CA LEU A 61 8.96 -9.45 5.83
C LEU A 61 7.65 -8.77 6.23
N ALA A 62 6.82 -9.42 7.04
CA ALA A 62 5.50 -8.92 7.43
C ALA A 62 5.57 -7.55 8.11
N VAL A 63 6.37 -7.42 9.17
CA VAL A 63 6.44 -6.19 9.97
C VAL A 63 6.95 -5.01 9.15
N PRO A 64 8.09 -5.09 8.43
CA PRO A 64 8.55 -3.98 7.59
C PRO A 64 7.54 -3.55 6.53
N LEU A 65 6.86 -4.49 5.87
CA LEU A 65 5.87 -4.17 4.84
C LEU A 65 4.60 -3.53 5.41
N LEU A 66 4.16 -3.96 6.59
CA LEU A 66 3.01 -3.35 7.28
C LEU A 66 3.33 -1.93 7.75
N ILE A 67 4.53 -1.70 8.31
CA ILE A 67 4.99 -0.35 8.67
C ILE A 67 5.09 0.53 7.42
N PHE A 68 5.66 0.01 6.32
CA PHE A 68 5.74 0.74 5.06
C PHE A 68 4.35 1.12 4.53
N SER A 69 3.41 0.17 4.50
CA SER A 69 2.01 0.39 4.12
C SER A 69 1.34 1.48 4.97
N MET A 70 1.57 1.45 6.29
CA MET A 70 1.07 2.48 7.21
C MET A 70 1.65 3.86 6.89
N LEU A 71 2.97 3.97 6.70
CA LEU A 71 3.63 5.25 6.44
C LEU A 71 3.18 5.88 5.12
N ILE A 72 3.06 5.09 4.06
CA ILE A 72 2.52 5.56 2.77
C ILE A 72 1.07 6.02 2.93
N SER A 73 0.23 5.23 3.61
CA SER A 73 -1.17 5.59 3.86
C SER A 73 -1.29 6.89 4.65
N MET A 74 -0.46 7.09 5.68
CA MET A 74 -0.41 8.35 6.43
C MET A 74 0.02 9.53 5.57
N GLY A 75 1.02 9.35 4.70
CA GLY A 75 1.46 10.37 3.75
C GLY A 75 0.32 10.79 2.81
N ILE A 76 -0.44 9.84 2.28
CA ILE A 76 -1.58 10.12 1.40
C ILE A 76 -2.69 10.86 2.16
N LEU A 77 -3.00 10.46 3.40
CA LEU A 77 -3.98 11.18 4.22
C LEU A 77 -3.54 12.63 4.51
N ALA A 78 -2.24 12.87 4.73
CA ALA A 78 -1.71 14.22 4.89
C ALA A 78 -1.89 15.05 3.61
N ILE A 79 -1.69 14.45 2.43
CA ILE A 79 -1.96 15.11 1.13
C ILE A 79 -3.44 15.45 1.01
N PHE A 80 -4.36 14.55 1.37
CA PHE A 80 -5.80 14.84 1.33
C PHE A 80 -6.20 15.94 2.30
N LEU A 81 -5.65 15.96 3.51
CA LEU A 81 -5.89 17.02 4.48
C LEU A 81 -5.50 18.40 3.93
N VAL A 82 -4.32 18.51 3.32
CA VAL A 82 -3.84 19.76 2.70
C VAL A 82 -4.63 20.11 1.44
N SER A 83 -5.05 19.11 0.66
CA SER A 83 -5.85 19.33 -0.55
C SER A 83 -7.24 19.84 -0.20
N GLY A 84 -7.89 19.23 0.80
CA GLY A 84 -9.19 19.65 1.31
C GLY A 84 -9.14 21.05 1.93
N SER A 85 -8.07 21.41 2.65
CA SER A 85 -7.93 22.77 3.20
C SER A 85 -7.75 23.85 2.12
N LYS A 86 -7.32 23.47 0.92
CA LYS A 86 -7.22 24.33 -0.27
C LYS A 86 -8.46 24.29 -1.17
N GLY A 87 -9.50 23.55 -0.79
CA GLY A 87 -10.72 23.39 -1.60
C GLY A 87 -10.53 22.58 -2.88
N LEU A 88 -9.45 21.79 -2.96
CA LEU A 88 -9.25 20.86 -4.07
C LEU A 88 -10.21 19.67 -3.93
N PRO A 89 -10.66 19.07 -5.05
CA PRO A 89 -11.55 17.93 -5.00
C PRO A 89 -10.87 16.74 -4.29
N THR A 90 -11.46 16.28 -3.20
CA THR A 90 -11.10 15.03 -2.52
C THR A 90 -12.29 14.07 -2.49
N SER A 91 -12.03 12.80 -2.20
CA SER A 91 -13.06 11.79 -2.07
C SER A 91 -13.04 11.20 -0.67
N LEU A 92 -14.07 11.53 0.12
CA LEU A 92 -14.22 11.04 1.48
C LEU A 92 -14.21 9.50 1.55
N ALA A 93 -14.79 8.83 0.54
CA ALA A 93 -14.78 7.38 0.46
C ALA A 93 -13.35 6.80 0.33
N VAL A 94 -12.49 7.47 -0.45
CA VAL A 94 -11.08 7.06 -0.60
C VAL A 94 -10.30 7.37 0.67
N GLU A 95 -10.53 8.52 1.30
CA GLU A 95 -9.88 8.90 2.57
C GLU A 95 -10.17 7.88 3.68
N ILE A 96 -11.44 7.52 3.88
CA ILE A 96 -11.85 6.52 4.89
C ILE A 96 -11.21 5.16 4.59
N PHE A 97 -11.17 4.76 3.32
CA PHE A 97 -10.58 3.49 2.91
C PHE A 97 -9.07 3.44 3.23
N ILE A 98 -8.33 4.51 2.90
CA ILE A 98 -6.89 4.61 3.19
C ILE A 98 -6.62 4.68 4.70
N ALA A 99 -7.47 5.40 5.45
CA ALA A 99 -7.40 5.40 6.91
C ALA A 99 -7.60 3.99 7.49
N GLY A 100 -8.54 3.23 6.94
CA GLY A 100 -8.74 1.82 7.28
C GLY A 100 -7.49 0.97 7.04
N ILE A 101 -6.84 1.11 5.88
CA ILE A 101 -5.58 0.41 5.57
C ILE A 101 -4.47 0.79 6.56
N SER A 102 -4.34 2.07 6.88
CA SER A 102 -3.32 2.56 7.82
C SER A 102 -3.50 1.94 9.21
N VAL A 103 -4.73 1.96 9.74
CA VAL A 103 -5.06 1.39 11.05
C VAL A 103 -4.87 -0.13 11.05
N ALA A 104 -5.35 -0.82 10.02
CA ALA A 104 -5.17 -2.27 9.91
C ALA A 104 -3.69 -2.65 9.85
N SER A 105 -2.88 -1.90 9.09
CA SER A 105 -1.44 -2.14 8.96
C SER A 105 -0.72 -1.95 10.31
N LEU A 106 -1.07 -0.89 11.06
CA LEU A 106 -0.54 -0.65 12.40
C LEU A 106 -0.90 -1.78 13.37
N VAL A 107 -2.18 -2.17 13.42
CA VAL A 107 -2.67 -3.21 14.32
C VAL A 107 -1.98 -4.54 14.01
N LEU A 108 -1.96 -4.95 12.74
CA LEU A 108 -1.31 -6.19 12.33
C LEU A 108 0.20 -6.17 12.62
N SER A 109 0.87 -5.03 12.40
CA SER A 109 2.29 -4.88 12.75
C SER A 109 2.54 -5.13 14.24
N ILE A 110 1.68 -4.58 15.11
CA ILE A 110 1.79 -4.76 16.57
C ILE A 110 1.53 -6.22 16.95
N VAL A 111 0.49 -6.85 16.38
CA VAL A 111 0.15 -8.26 16.65
C VAL A 111 1.30 -9.17 16.22
N THR A 112 1.79 -9.04 14.98
CA THR A 112 2.89 -9.87 14.49
C THR A 112 4.18 -9.68 15.28
N LEU A 113 4.48 -8.46 15.73
CA LEU A 113 5.63 -8.21 16.61
C LEU A 113 5.51 -8.90 17.97
N ARG A 114 4.30 -8.94 18.55
CA ARG A 114 4.03 -9.64 19.81
C ARG A 114 4.23 -11.14 19.66
N ASP A 115 3.64 -11.73 18.62
CA ASP A 115 3.75 -13.17 18.34
C ASP A 115 5.22 -13.61 18.19
N VAL A 116 6.03 -12.83 17.46
CA VAL A 116 7.47 -13.11 17.29
C VAL A 116 8.23 -12.99 18.62
N THR A 117 7.85 -12.04 19.48
CA THR A 117 8.50 -11.83 20.78
C THR A 117 8.17 -12.98 21.75
N GLU A 118 6.92 -13.43 21.79
CA GLU A 118 6.48 -14.57 22.62
C GLU A 118 7.18 -15.88 22.22
N LEU A 119 7.33 -16.14 20.92
CA LEU A 119 8.06 -17.31 20.41
C LEU A 119 9.54 -17.30 20.80
N ASN A 120 10.17 -16.13 20.88
CA ASN A 120 11.57 -16.02 21.31
C ASN A 120 11.73 -16.20 22.82
N GLY A 121 10.77 -15.71 23.63
CA GLY A 121 10.80 -15.86 25.09
C GLY A 121 10.48 -17.27 25.59
N ALA A 122 9.75 -18.09 24.82
CA ALA A 122 9.48 -19.49 25.16
C ALA A 122 10.66 -20.43 24.89
N ASN A 123 11.66 -19.98 24.11
CA ASN A 123 12.85 -20.76 23.73
C ASN A 123 14.10 -20.46 24.57
N THR A 124 13.98 -19.62 25.61
CA THR A 124 15.03 -19.26 26.58
C THR A 124 14.73 -19.80 27.97
#